data_AF-A0A645FVE3-F1
#
_entry.id   AF-A0A645FVE3-F1
#
_cell.length_a   1.000
_cell.length_b   1.000
_cell.length_c   1.000
_cell.angle_alpha   90.00
_cell.angle_beta   90.00
_cell.angle_gamma   90.00
#
_symmetry.space_group_name_H-M   'P 1'
#
loop_
_entity.id
_entity.type
_entity.pdbx_description
1 polymer ?
#
loop_
_entity_poly.entity_id
_entity_poly.type
_entity_poly.pdbx_seq_one_letter_code
_entity_poly.pdbx_strand_id
1 'polypeptide(L)'
;MEEKGITAEIVADEWCNTLQDVIDFSRHKAGHMAQIKTPDLGGINNSIEAVLYCKQHNMGAYLGGTCNETNRSAEICAHVAMATSPVQYLAKPGMGVDEGYMIVYNEMSRILTINSQRDE
;
A
#
# COMPACT_ATOMS: atom_id res chain seq x y z
N MET A 1 -14.49 -15.35 11.80
CA MET A 1 -15.14 -15.28 10.46
C MET A 1 -14.89 -16.58 9.71
N GLU A 2 -13.63 -17.03 9.69
CA GLU A 2 -13.18 -18.31 9.15
C GLU A 2 -13.96 -19.52 9.69
N GLU A 3 -14.14 -19.67 11.00
CA GLU A 3 -14.93 -20.77 11.59
C GLU A 3 -16.38 -20.83 11.10
N LYS A 4 -16.92 -19.70 10.63
CA LYS A 4 -18.27 -19.58 10.07
C LYS A 4 -18.29 -19.64 8.54
N GLY A 5 -17.14 -19.85 7.89
CA GLY A 5 -17.00 -19.85 6.43
C GLY A 5 -17.25 -18.49 5.77
N ILE A 6 -17.15 -17.38 6.51
CA ILE A 6 -17.39 -16.03 5.97
C ILE A 6 -16.10 -15.52 5.31
N THR A 7 -16.18 -15.14 4.03
CA THR A 7 -15.04 -14.70 3.20
C THR A 7 -14.85 -13.18 3.14
N ALA A 8 -15.62 -12.41 3.92
CA ALA A 8 -15.42 -10.97 4.02
C ALA A 8 -14.09 -10.66 4.74
N GLU A 9 -13.38 -9.65 4.28
CA GLU A 9 -12.11 -9.21 4.86
C GLU A 9 -12.29 -7.95 5.72
N ILE A 10 -11.35 -7.72 6.62
CA ILE A 10 -11.30 -6.60 7.57
C ILE A 10 -9.94 -5.94 7.40
N VAL A 11 -9.95 -4.63 7.16
CA VAL A 11 -8.74 -3.81 7.03
C VAL A 11 -8.51 -3.04 8.32
N ALA A 12 -7.34 -3.16 8.91
CA ALA A 12 -6.92 -2.35 10.05
C ALA A 12 -6.46 -0.96 9.59
N ASP A 13 -7.01 0.09 10.21
CA ASP A 13 -6.69 1.50 9.99
C ASP A 13 -6.45 2.20 11.34
N GLU A 14 -7.49 2.35 12.17
CA GLU A 14 -7.35 2.99 13.48
C GLU A 14 -6.35 2.25 14.38
N TRP A 15 -5.53 3.02 15.09
CA TRP A 15 -4.44 2.53 15.95
C TRP A 15 -3.29 1.80 15.24
N CYS A 16 -3.35 1.65 13.91
CA CYS A 16 -2.29 1.05 13.10
C CYS A 16 -1.57 2.14 12.28
N ASN A 17 -0.69 2.93 12.91
CA ASN A 17 -0.11 4.14 12.28
C ASN A 17 1.38 3.99 11.94
N THR A 18 2.17 3.45 12.86
CA THR A 18 3.62 3.31 12.72
C THR A 18 4.00 1.97 12.11
N LEU A 19 5.27 1.83 11.67
CA LEU A 19 5.80 0.53 11.24
C LEU A 19 5.66 -0.54 12.35
N GLN A 20 5.89 -0.15 13.61
CA GLN A 20 5.75 -1.06 14.74
C GLN A 20 4.29 -1.50 14.92
N ASP A 21 3.33 -0.58 14.75
CA ASP A 21 1.91 -0.95 14.83
C ASP A 21 1.54 -1.94 13.72
N VAL A 22 2.00 -1.72 12.48
CA VAL A 22 1.77 -2.66 11.37
C VAL A 22 2.34 -4.05 11.69
N ILE A 23 3.55 -4.10 12.26
CA ILE A 23 4.18 -5.35 12.72
C ILE A 23 3.31 -6.03 13.78
N ASP A 24 2.82 -5.27 14.77
CA ASP A 24 2.05 -5.82 15.88
C ASP A 24 0.66 -6.30 15.45
N PHE A 25 -0.05 -5.55 14.59
CA PHE A 25 -1.32 -5.98 14.00
C PHE A 25 -1.16 -7.23 13.14
N SER A 26 -0.10 -7.29 12.33
CA SER A 26 0.23 -8.45 11.49
C SER A 26 0.51 -9.69 12.35
N ARG A 27 1.37 -9.57 13.37
CA ARG A 27 1.70 -10.68 14.29
C ARG A 27 0.49 -11.25 15.01
N HIS A 28 -0.42 -10.40 15.43
CA HIS A 28 -1.62 -10.81 16.18
C HIS A 28 -2.80 -11.16 15.27
N LYS A 29 -2.63 -11.10 13.94
CA LYS A 29 -3.70 -11.29 12.95
C LYS A 29 -4.94 -10.42 13.26
N ALA A 30 -4.70 -9.17 13.64
CA ALA A 30 -5.73 -8.20 14.00
C ALA A 30 -6.39 -7.60 12.75
N GLY A 31 -7.02 -8.45 11.94
CA GLY A 31 -7.52 -8.13 10.61
C GLY A 31 -6.94 -9.06 9.55
N HIS A 32 -7.43 -8.89 8.31
CA HIS A 32 -6.97 -9.63 7.14
C HIS A 32 -5.97 -8.81 6.32
N MET A 33 -6.04 -7.48 6.45
CA MET A 33 -5.16 -6.52 5.78
C MET A 33 -4.86 -5.34 6.72
N ALA A 34 -3.69 -4.72 6.57
CA ALA A 34 -3.35 -3.47 7.24
C ALA A 34 -3.18 -2.35 6.21
N GLN A 35 -3.76 -1.18 6.51
CA GLN A 35 -3.51 0.03 5.74
C GLN A 35 -2.18 0.66 6.17
N ILE A 36 -1.25 0.74 5.22
CA ILE A 36 0.06 1.35 5.40
C ILE A 36 -0.08 2.83 5.00
N LYS A 37 -0.09 3.71 6.01
CA LYS A 37 -0.30 5.15 5.84
C LYS A 37 1.00 5.85 5.48
N THR A 38 1.33 5.85 4.19
CA THR A 38 2.63 6.33 3.69
C THR A 38 3.12 7.67 4.26
N PRO A 39 2.30 8.74 4.42
CA PRO A 39 2.79 9.99 5.02
C PRO A 39 3.13 9.86 6.51
N ASP A 40 2.44 8.98 7.26
CA ASP A 40 2.58 8.83 8.70
C ASP A 40 3.82 8.00 9.07
N LEU A 41 4.25 7.11 8.17
CA LEU A 41 5.46 6.29 8.35
C LEU A 41 6.75 7.10 8.16
N GLY A 42 6.66 8.37 7.73
CA GLY A 42 7.80 9.26 7.53
C GLY A 42 8.67 8.82 6.35
N GLY A 43 9.75 8.09 6.62
CA GLY A 43 10.66 7.59 5.58
C GLY A 43 9.99 6.55 4.68
N ILE A 44 10.13 6.68 3.35
CA ILE A 44 9.54 5.73 2.39
C ILE A 44 10.05 4.28 2.57
N ASN A 45 11.25 4.11 3.12
CA ASN A 45 11.80 2.80 3.46
C ASN A 45 10.94 2.06 4.50
N ASN A 46 10.31 2.78 5.43
CA ASN A 46 9.40 2.17 6.40
C ASN A 46 8.15 1.63 5.70
N SER A 47 7.67 2.28 4.64
CA SER A 47 6.54 1.77 3.84
C SER A 47 6.94 0.50 3.09
N ILE A 48 8.16 0.43 2.55
CA ILE A 48 8.71 -0.80 1.95
C ILE A 48 8.75 -1.93 2.97
N GLU A 49 9.33 -1.68 4.15
CA GLU A 49 9.43 -2.66 5.23
C GLU A 49 8.05 -3.14 5.70
N ALA A 50 7.09 -2.23 5.85
CA ALA A 50 5.72 -2.57 6.23
C ALA A 50 5.04 -3.51 5.22
N VAL A 51 5.14 -3.23 3.91
CA VAL A 51 4.56 -4.10 2.87
C VAL A 51 5.21 -5.48 2.90
N LEU A 52 6.55 -5.54 2.95
CA LEU A 52 7.28 -6.80 2.97
C LEU A 52 6.98 -7.61 4.23
N TYR A 53 6.87 -6.95 5.39
CA TYR A 53 6.53 -7.60 6.65
C TYR A 53 5.14 -8.25 6.59
N CYS A 54 4.13 -7.51 6.13
CA CYS A 54 2.77 -8.03 5.93
C CYS A 54 2.79 -9.27 5.02
N LYS A 55 3.47 -9.18 3.87
CA LYS A 55 3.59 -10.29 2.92
C LYS A 55 4.26 -11.53 3.52
N GLN A 56 5.33 -11.35 4.29
CA GLN A 56 6.03 -12.45 4.97
C GLN A 56 5.17 -13.15 6.05
N HIS A 57 4.18 -12.44 6.60
CA HIS A 57 3.35 -12.91 7.71
C HIS A 57 1.91 -13.22 7.30
N ASN A 58 1.63 -13.32 5.99
CA ASN A 58 0.29 -13.60 5.44
C ASN A 58 -0.77 -12.58 5.89
N MET A 59 -0.36 -11.31 6.04
CA MET A 59 -1.26 -10.17 6.22
C MET A 59 -1.33 -9.41 4.89
N GLY A 60 -2.53 -9.04 4.45
CA GLY A 60 -2.68 -8.16 3.30
C GLY A 60 -2.02 -6.81 3.55
N ALA A 61 -1.34 -6.26 2.54
CA ALA A 61 -0.81 -4.90 2.60
C ALA A 61 -1.64 -4.00 1.69
N TYR A 62 -2.32 -3.01 2.26
CA TYR A 62 -2.89 -1.89 1.51
C TYR A 62 -1.92 -0.72 1.60
N LEU A 63 -1.19 -0.45 0.51
CA LEU A 63 -0.37 0.75 0.44
C LEU A 63 -1.28 1.97 0.24
N GLY A 64 -1.49 2.71 1.32
CA GLY A 64 -2.42 3.83 1.36
C GLY A 64 -1.75 5.17 1.03
N GLY A 65 -2.28 6.22 1.66
CA GLY A 65 -1.86 7.60 1.50
C GLY A 65 -2.98 8.52 1.89
N THR A 66 -2.92 9.76 1.42
CA THR A 66 -3.97 10.75 1.66
C THR A 66 -4.27 11.55 0.40
N CYS A 67 -5.50 12.04 0.30
CA CYS A 67 -5.89 13.00 -0.72
C CYS A 67 -5.15 14.34 -0.60
N ASN A 68 -4.49 14.61 0.54
CA ASN A 68 -3.76 15.85 0.81
C ASN A 68 -2.23 15.75 0.58
N GLU A 69 -1.77 14.69 -0.09
CA GLU A 69 -0.40 14.55 -0.57
C GLU A 69 -0.21 15.30 -1.91
N THR A 70 0.90 15.05 -2.60
CA THR A 70 1.18 15.61 -3.93
C THR A 70 1.23 14.54 -5.01
N ASN A 71 1.18 14.94 -6.27
CA ASN A 71 1.42 14.06 -7.41
C ASN A 71 2.80 13.39 -7.31
N ARG A 72 3.84 14.13 -6.91
CA ARG A 72 5.20 13.58 -6.83
C ARG A 72 5.33 12.50 -5.77
N SER A 73 4.71 12.69 -4.60
CA SER A 73 4.66 11.64 -3.57
C SER A 73 3.89 10.40 -4.02
N ALA A 74 2.80 10.58 -4.80
CA ALA A 74 2.02 9.47 -5.36
C ALA A 74 2.81 8.68 -6.41
N GLU A 75 3.59 9.36 -7.27
CA GLU A 75 4.49 8.72 -8.21
C GLU A 75 5.55 7.88 -7.48
N ILE A 76 6.22 8.44 -6.46
CA ILE A 76 7.21 7.70 -5.67
C ILE A 76 6.59 6.49 -4.96
N CYS A 77 5.39 6.63 -4.41
CA CYS A 77 4.67 5.50 -3.81
C CYS A 77 4.26 4.44 -4.86
N ALA A 78 4.02 4.82 -6.13
CA ALA A 78 3.80 3.86 -7.20
C ALA A 78 5.06 3.00 -7.43
N HIS A 79 6.26 3.59 -7.43
CA HIS A 79 7.51 2.82 -7.49
C HIS A 79 7.66 1.85 -6.31
N VAL A 80 7.33 2.30 -5.09
CA VAL A 80 7.30 1.43 -3.90
C VAL A 80 6.32 0.27 -4.09
N ALA A 81 5.08 0.54 -4.54
CA ALA A 81 4.08 -0.48 -4.79
C ALA A 81 4.56 -1.52 -5.82
N MET A 82 5.06 -1.06 -6.96
CA MET A 82 5.52 -1.94 -8.05
C MET A 82 6.71 -2.81 -7.63
N ALA A 83 7.58 -2.31 -6.75
CA ALA A 83 8.72 -3.07 -6.24
C ALA A 83 8.37 -4.07 -5.14
N THR A 84 7.34 -3.80 -4.33
CA THR A 84 7.03 -4.59 -3.12
C THR A 84 5.78 -5.47 -3.24
N SER A 85 4.95 -5.23 -4.26
CA SER A 85 3.71 -5.96 -4.56
C SER A 85 2.73 -6.01 -3.37
N PRO A 86 2.22 -4.86 -2.87
CA PRO A 86 1.09 -4.84 -1.94
C PRO A 86 -0.17 -5.43 -2.62
N VAL A 87 -1.18 -5.77 -1.83
CA VAL A 87 -2.47 -6.27 -2.36
C VAL A 87 -3.17 -5.19 -3.18
N GLN A 88 -3.07 -3.94 -2.72
CA GLN A 88 -3.63 -2.79 -3.43
C GLN A 88 -2.83 -1.50 -3.12
N TYR A 89 -2.93 -0.51 -4.02
CA TYR A 89 -2.35 0.82 -3.88
C TYR A 89 -3.42 1.89 -4.13
N LEU A 90 -3.46 2.92 -3.28
CA LEU A 90 -4.44 4.02 -3.34
C LEU A 90 -4.20 4.95 -4.55
N ALA A 91 -5.26 5.25 -5.31
CA ALA A 91 -5.29 6.37 -6.25
C ALA A 91 -5.30 7.71 -5.48
N LYS A 92 -4.28 8.55 -5.68
CA LYS A 92 -4.05 9.79 -4.92
C LYS A 92 -3.17 10.77 -5.71
N PRO A 93 -3.06 12.05 -5.29
CA PRO A 93 -3.84 12.74 -4.27
C PRO A 93 -5.17 13.28 -4.83
N GLY A 94 -5.81 14.20 -4.12
CA GLY A 94 -7.02 14.89 -4.54
C GLY A 94 -8.31 14.13 -4.24
N MET A 95 -9.43 14.85 -4.37
CA MET A 95 -10.78 14.33 -4.16
C MET A 95 -11.58 14.25 -5.47
N GLY A 96 -10.98 14.61 -6.61
CA GLY A 96 -11.61 14.57 -7.93
C GLY A 96 -11.69 13.16 -8.54
N VAL A 97 -11.03 12.17 -7.92
CA VAL A 97 -10.90 10.78 -8.38
C VAL A 97 -10.08 10.64 -9.66
N ASP A 98 -10.47 11.34 -10.72
CA ASP A 98 -9.87 11.27 -12.05
C ASP A 98 -8.37 11.56 -12.01
N GLU A 99 -7.95 12.61 -11.31
CA GLU A 99 -6.55 13.04 -11.28
C GLU A 99 -5.67 12.06 -10.52
N GLY A 100 -6.15 11.57 -9.36
CA GLY A 100 -5.41 10.60 -8.55
C GLY A 100 -5.29 9.24 -9.24
N TYR A 101 -6.35 8.80 -9.93
CA TYR A 101 -6.31 7.58 -10.74
C TYR A 101 -5.37 7.74 -11.92
N MET A 102 -5.47 8.85 -12.66
CA MET A 102 -4.58 9.17 -13.78
C MET A 102 -3.12 9.16 -13.36
N ILE A 103 -2.75 9.81 -12.26
CA ILE A 103 -1.36 9.90 -11.77
C ILE A 103 -0.82 8.49 -11.49
N VAL A 104 -1.51 7.73 -10.64
CA VAL A 104 -1.06 6.41 -10.18
C VAL A 104 -1.04 5.39 -11.32
N TYR A 105 -2.13 5.28 -12.08
CA TYR A 105 -2.25 4.31 -13.16
C TYR A 105 -1.22 4.55 -14.26
N ASN A 106 -1.04 5.81 -14.68
CA ASN A 106 -0.09 6.13 -15.73
C ASN A 106 1.36 5.90 -15.28
N GLU A 107 1.70 6.19 -14.02
CA GLU A 107 3.05 5.93 -13.50
C GLU A 107 3.36 4.44 -13.42
N MET A 108 2.45 3.62 -12.89
CA MET A 108 2.60 2.16 -12.89
C MET A 108 2.74 1.59 -14.30
N SER A 109 1.95 2.08 -15.24
CA SER A 109 2.03 1.66 -16.66
C SER A 109 3.39 1.99 -17.28
N ARG A 110 3.94 3.18 -17.00
CA ARG A 110 5.29 3.57 -17.45
C ARG A 110 6.37 2.69 -16.82
N ILE A 111 6.27 2.38 -15.52
CA ILE A 111 7.21 1.48 -14.83
C ILE A 111 7.24 0.11 -15.53
N LEU A 112 6.08 -0.46 -15.84
CA LEU A 112 5.98 -1.75 -16.53
C LEU A 112 6.67 -1.71 -17.91
N THR A 113 6.40 -0.68 -18.71
CA THR A 113 7.02 -0.53 -20.04
C THR A 113 8.54 -0.37 -19.96
N ILE A 114 9.05 0.40 -19.00
CA ILE A 114 10.51 0.60 -18.83
C ILE A 114 11.17 -0.70 -18.35
N ASN A 115 10.52 -1.45 -17.47
CA ASN A 115 11.04 -2.73 -16.99
C ASN A 115 11.05 -3.79 -18.09
N SER A 116 9.98 -3.90 -18.90
CA SER A 116 9.95 -4.88 -19.99
C SER A 116 11.06 -4.67 -21.02
N GLN A 117 11.44 -3.42 -21.28
CA GLN A 117 12.58 -3.09 -22.17
C GLN A 117 13.95 -3.46 -21.60
N ARG A 118 14.08 -3.69 -20.28
CA ARG A 118 15.33 -4.14 -19.65
C ARG A 118 15.45 -5.65 -19.59
N ASP A 119 14.32 -6.33 -19.61
CA ASP A 119 14.24 -7.80 -19.56
C ASP A 119 14.38 -8.44 -20.95
N GLU A 120 14.33 -7.62 -22.02
CA GLU A 120 14.67 -7.95 -23.42
C GLU A 120 16.18 -7.88 -23.68
#